data_AF-A0A5N6LFQ6-F1
#
_entry.id   AF-A0A5N6LFQ6-F1
#
_cell.length_a   1.000
_cell.length_b   1.000
_cell.length_c   1.000
_cell.angle_alpha   90.00
_cell.angle_beta   90.00
_cell.angle_gamma   90.00
#
_symmetry.space_group_name_H-M   'P 1'
#
loop_
_entity.id
_entity.type
_entity.pdbx_description
1 polymer ?
#
loop_
_entity_poly.entity_id
_entity_poly.type
_entity_poly.pdbx_seq_one_letter_code
_entity_poly.pdbx_strand_id
1 'polypeptide(L)'
;MANKNSTKEMTSKFDKLEKFEGQDFRRWQKKMHFLLTTLKMVYVLSTPIPEILEDGNLEQIRKRSKWENDNYICLGHILNGMCDALFDIYQNVETAKVLWDTLEAKYMAEDSSSKKFLDNLLNMI
;
A
#
# COMPACT_ATOMS: atom_id res chain seq x y z
N MET A 1 8.83 23.40 -3.65
CA MET A 1 9.02 22.96 -2.24
C MET A 1 7.64 22.69 -1.65
N ALA A 2 7.31 21.45 -1.29
CA ALA A 2 6.05 21.17 -0.59
C ALA A 2 6.20 21.59 0.89
N ASN A 3 5.26 22.36 1.40
CA ASN A 3 5.25 22.87 2.78
C ASN A 3 5.09 21.69 3.77
N LYS A 4 6.04 21.51 4.70
CA LYS A 4 6.00 20.46 5.74
C LYS A 4 4.67 20.44 6.54
N ASN A 5 4.02 21.60 6.69
CA ASN A 5 2.73 21.69 7.38
C ASN A 5 1.58 21.08 6.57
N SER A 6 1.61 21.24 5.24
CA SER A 6 0.62 20.65 4.33
C SER A 6 0.74 19.13 4.26
N THR A 7 1.96 18.59 4.30
CA THR A 7 2.19 17.13 4.33
C THR A 7 1.68 16.51 5.63
N LYS A 8 1.87 17.18 6.78
CA LYS A 8 1.36 16.75 8.09
C LYS A 8 -0.17 16.76 8.18
N GLU A 9 -0.83 17.78 7.66
CA GLU A 9 -2.30 17.83 7.59
C GLU A 9 -2.90 16.80 6.62
N MET A 10 -2.20 16.48 5.53
CA MET A 10 -2.65 15.42 4.63
C MET A 10 -2.54 14.06 5.31
N THR A 11 -1.41 13.73 5.96
CA THR A 11 -1.25 12.48 6.71
C THR A 11 -2.32 12.30 7.79
N SER A 12 -2.69 13.36 8.52
CA SER A 12 -3.72 13.25 9.56
C SER A 12 -5.14 13.02 9.03
N LYS A 13 -5.42 13.40 7.77
CA LYS A 13 -6.68 13.05 7.10
C LYS A 13 -6.70 11.58 6.69
N PHE A 14 -5.55 10.99 6.43
CA PHE A 14 -5.44 9.57 6.07
C PHE A 14 -5.49 8.63 7.27
N ASP A 15 -5.25 9.12 8.49
CA ASP A 15 -5.56 8.40 9.73
C ASP A 15 -7.07 8.09 9.87
N LYS A 16 -7.91 8.73 9.05
CA LYS A 16 -9.37 8.48 8.96
C LYS A 16 -9.77 7.58 7.78
N LEU A 17 -8.81 6.96 7.08
CA LEU A 17 -9.15 5.96 6.09
C LEU A 17 -9.84 4.78 6.78
N GLU A 18 -11.00 4.40 6.25
CA GLU A 18 -11.67 3.15 6.65
C GLU A 18 -10.68 1.99 6.53
N LYS A 19 -10.62 1.18 7.58
CA LYS A 19 -9.77 0.00 7.62
C LYS A 19 -10.27 -1.01 6.59
N PHE A 20 -9.34 -1.70 5.96
CA PHE A 20 -9.66 -2.85 5.13
C PHE A 20 -10.07 -4.03 6.00
N GLU A 21 -11.27 -4.54 5.76
CA GLU A 21 -11.86 -5.66 6.50
C GLU A 21 -11.97 -6.94 5.64
N GLY A 22 -11.36 -6.96 4.45
CA GLY A 22 -11.42 -8.10 3.52
C GLY A 22 -12.43 -7.95 2.38
N GLN A 23 -13.21 -6.88 2.36
CA GLN A 23 -14.20 -6.57 1.33
C GLN A 23 -13.94 -5.21 0.65
N ASP A 24 -14.53 -5.00 -0.53
CA ASP A 24 -14.38 -3.78 -1.33
C ASP A 24 -12.90 -3.40 -1.58
N PHE A 25 -12.06 -4.43 -1.77
CA PHE A 25 -10.62 -4.29 -1.90
C PHE A 25 -10.23 -3.25 -2.94
N ARG A 26 -10.89 -3.21 -4.11
CA ARG A 26 -10.58 -2.21 -5.15
C ARG A 26 -10.73 -0.77 -4.67
N ARG A 27 -11.73 -0.49 -3.82
CA ARG A 27 -11.95 0.85 -3.28
C ARG A 27 -10.88 1.20 -2.25
N TRP A 28 -10.64 0.30 -1.30
CA TRP A 28 -9.60 0.50 -0.30
C TRP A 28 -8.22 0.65 -0.93
N GLN A 29 -7.88 -0.25 -1.86
CA GLN A 29 -6.61 -0.25 -2.57
C GLN A 29 -6.38 1.07 -3.32
N LYS A 30 -7.40 1.58 -4.03
CA LYS A 30 -7.29 2.87 -4.73
C LYS A 30 -7.04 4.03 -3.76
N LYS A 31 -7.71 4.04 -2.60
CA LYS A 31 -7.48 5.04 -1.54
C LYS A 31 -6.05 4.92 -0.97
N MET A 32 -5.58 3.70 -0.70
CA MET A 32 -4.23 3.43 -0.21
C MET A 32 -3.15 3.84 -1.23
N HIS A 33 -3.33 3.50 -2.50
CA HIS A 33 -2.42 3.92 -3.57
C HIS A 33 -2.34 5.45 -3.69
N PHE A 34 -3.46 6.16 -3.53
CA PHE A 34 -3.49 7.63 -3.52
C PHE A 34 -2.72 8.23 -2.33
N LEU A 35 -2.86 7.64 -1.14
CA LEU A 35 -2.06 7.99 0.04
C LEU A 35 -0.57 7.84 -0.26
N LEU A 36 -0.13 6.66 -0.70
CA LEU A 36 1.28 6.38 -1.00
C LEU A 36 1.84 7.28 -2.11
N THR A 37 1.01 7.65 -3.08
CA THR A 37 1.37 8.62 -4.13
C THR A 37 1.59 10.01 -3.55
N THR A 38 0.70 10.47 -2.66
CA THR A 38 0.82 11.77 -1.97
C THR A 38 2.08 11.84 -1.11
N LEU A 39 2.43 10.70 -0.48
CA LEU A 39 3.67 10.55 0.28
C LEU A 39 4.92 10.35 -0.58
N LYS A 40 4.76 10.23 -1.91
CA LYS A 40 5.84 9.98 -2.88
C LYS A 40 6.59 8.67 -2.66
N MET A 41 5.91 7.65 -2.14
CA MET A 41 6.50 6.33 -1.86
C MET A 41 5.96 5.23 -2.77
N VAL A 42 4.92 5.50 -3.57
CA VAL A 42 4.27 4.49 -4.43
C VAL A 42 5.24 3.73 -5.35
N TYR A 43 6.37 4.33 -5.71
CA TYR A 43 7.39 3.69 -6.53
C TYR A 43 7.97 2.41 -5.90
N VAL A 44 7.97 2.27 -4.57
CA VAL A 44 8.49 1.06 -3.90
C VAL A 44 7.64 -0.18 -4.20
N LEU A 45 6.40 -0.01 -4.67
CA LEU A 45 5.52 -1.10 -5.08
C LEU A 45 5.85 -1.64 -6.48
N SER A 46 6.62 -0.88 -7.28
CA SER A 46 6.90 -1.20 -8.69
C SER A 46 8.37 -1.30 -9.04
N THR A 47 9.29 -0.82 -8.20
CA THR A 47 10.73 -0.92 -8.44
C THR A 47 11.40 -1.93 -7.51
N PRO A 48 12.44 -2.64 -7.98
CA PRO A 48 13.26 -3.46 -7.10
C PRO A 48 14.09 -2.58 -6.14
N ILE A 49 14.65 -3.21 -5.10
CA ILE A 49 15.64 -2.57 -4.23
C ILE A 49 16.87 -2.15 -5.06
N PRO A 50 17.38 -0.91 -4.91
CA PRO A 50 18.57 -0.48 -5.63
C PRO A 50 19.81 -1.31 -5.24
N GLU A 51 20.52 -1.81 -6.24
CA GLU A 51 21.79 -2.50 -6.06
C GLU A 51 22.91 -1.51 -5.69
N ILE A 52 23.83 -1.96 -4.84
CA ILE A 52 25.09 -1.27 -4.54
C ILE A 52 26.19 -2.13 -5.15
N LEU A 53 26.98 -1.56 -6.06
CA LEU A 53 28.11 -2.25 -6.70
C LEU A 53 29.32 -2.26 -5.73
N GLU A 54 30.32 -3.12 -5.97
CA GLU A 54 31.52 -3.25 -5.11
C GLU A 54 32.31 -1.91 -4.97
N ASP A 55 32.23 -1.03 -5.97
CA ASP A 55 32.82 0.32 -5.97
C ASP A 55 31.78 1.42 -5.68
N GLY A 56 30.66 1.03 -5.05
CA GLY A 56 29.46 1.85 -4.92
C GLY A 56 29.74 3.22 -4.30
N ASN A 57 29.34 4.27 -5.03
CA ASN A 57 29.53 5.63 -4.58
C ASN A 57 28.46 6.05 -3.54
N LEU A 58 28.71 7.17 -2.87
CA LEU A 58 27.83 7.72 -1.84
C LEU A 58 26.38 7.96 -2.35
N GLU A 59 26.20 8.20 -3.64
CA GLU A 59 24.88 8.39 -4.25
C GLU A 59 24.08 7.08 -4.29
N GLN A 60 24.71 5.95 -4.63
CA GLN A 60 24.07 4.63 -4.61
C GLN A 60 23.62 4.23 -3.21
N ILE A 61 24.49 4.42 -2.22
CA ILE A 61 24.16 4.15 -0.81
C ILE A 61 22.95 5.00 -0.38
N ARG A 62 22.95 6.29 -0.70
CA ARG A 62 21.82 7.19 -0.39
C ARG A 62 20.52 6.77 -1.08
N LYS A 63 20.59 6.33 -2.35
CA LYS A 63 19.42 5.84 -3.10
C LYS A 63 18.85 4.58 -2.45
N ARG A 64 19.71 3.61 -2.10
CA ARG A 64 19.27 2.39 -1.42
C ARG A 64 18.67 2.67 -0.05
N SER A 65 19.36 3.43 0.81
CA SER A 65 18.84 3.77 2.14
C SER A 65 17.51 4.53 2.08
N LYS A 66 17.35 5.43 1.08
CA LYS A 66 16.06 6.09 0.85
C LYS A 66 14.98 5.07 0.44
N TRP A 67 15.30 4.15 -0.46
CA TRP A 67 14.35 3.12 -0.90
C TRP A 67 13.93 2.22 0.26
N GLU A 68 14.87 1.76 1.09
CA GLU A 68 14.61 0.91 2.26
C GLU A 68 13.72 1.62 3.29
N ASN A 69 14.00 2.90 3.57
CA ASN A 69 13.17 3.72 4.45
C ASN A 69 11.75 3.89 3.90
N ASP A 70 11.61 4.23 2.62
CA ASP A 70 10.30 4.41 1.99
C ASP A 70 9.54 3.08 1.92
N ASN A 71 10.22 1.95 1.71
CA ASN A 71 9.63 0.60 1.77
C ASN A 71 9.09 0.29 3.16
N TYR A 72 9.86 0.55 4.22
CA TYR A 72 9.42 0.33 5.60
C TYR A 72 8.18 1.17 5.94
N ILE A 73 8.19 2.46 5.59
CA ILE A 73 7.05 3.36 5.84
C ILE A 73 5.84 2.95 4.99
N CYS A 74 6.04 2.58 3.72
CA CYS A 74 4.98 2.10 2.85
C CYS A 74 4.33 0.82 3.39
N LEU A 75 5.14 -0.14 3.83
CA LEU A 75 4.67 -1.38 4.47
C LEU A 75 3.84 -1.05 5.72
N GLY A 76 4.33 -0.14 6.57
CA GLY A 76 3.63 0.35 7.74
C GLY A 76 2.28 1.00 7.41
N HIS A 77 2.16 1.78 6.33
CA HIS A 77 0.87 2.36 5.94
C HIS A 77 -0.12 1.33 5.42
N ILE A 78 0.33 0.33 4.66
CA ILE A 78 -0.53 -0.74 4.15
C ILE A 78 -1.06 -1.58 5.32
N LEU A 79 -0.18 -1.98 6.25
CA LEU A 79 -0.52 -2.70 7.47
C LEU A 79 -1.44 -1.89 8.40
N ASN A 80 -1.15 -0.62 8.62
CA ASN A 80 -2.05 0.24 9.38
C ASN A 80 -3.35 0.57 8.63
N GLY A 81 -3.45 0.23 7.35
CA GLY A 81 -4.67 0.39 6.55
C GLY A 81 -5.67 -0.74 6.70
N MET A 82 -5.32 -1.86 7.34
CA MET A 82 -6.21 -3.02 7.55
C MET A 82 -6.64 -3.18 9.00
N CYS A 83 -7.69 -3.98 9.24
CA CYS A 83 -8.13 -4.33 10.59
C CYS A 83 -7.12 -5.24 11.30
N ASP A 84 -7.19 -5.29 12.63
CA ASP A 84 -6.21 -6.00 13.47
C ASP A 84 -6.07 -7.49 13.09
N ALA A 85 -7.18 -8.15 12.76
CA ALA A 85 -7.17 -9.55 12.34
C ALA A 85 -6.35 -9.77 11.05
N LEU A 86 -6.41 -8.84 10.09
CA LEU A 86 -5.60 -8.92 8.86
C LEU A 86 -4.16 -8.48 9.14
N PHE A 87 -3.96 -7.46 9.98
CA PHE A 87 -2.63 -7.04 10.41
C PHE A 87 -1.87 -8.24 10.99
N ASP A 88 -2.50 -8.99 11.89
CA ASP A 88 -1.85 -10.12 12.56
C ASP A 88 -1.38 -11.21 11.60
N ILE A 89 -2.13 -11.42 10.51
CA ILE A 89 -1.80 -12.38 9.45
C ILE A 89 -0.61 -11.91 8.62
N TYR A 90 -0.55 -10.61 8.29
CA TYR A 90 0.39 -10.06 7.31
C TYR A 90 1.59 -9.31 7.90
N GLN A 91 1.64 -9.09 9.23
CA GLN A 91 2.67 -8.25 9.89
C GLN A 91 4.12 -8.70 9.63
N ASN A 92 4.34 -9.97 9.31
CA ASN A 92 5.66 -10.54 9.07
C ASN A 92 6.07 -10.56 7.58
N VAL A 93 5.29 -9.93 6.69
CA VAL A 93 5.65 -9.83 5.28
C VAL A 93 6.84 -8.88 5.10
N GLU A 94 7.84 -9.33 4.32
CA GLU A 94 9.17 -8.71 4.25
C GLU A 94 9.18 -7.32 3.58
N THR A 95 8.35 -7.10 2.55
CA THR A 95 8.35 -5.85 1.77
C THR A 95 6.95 -5.36 1.46
N ALA A 96 6.83 -4.05 1.26
CA ALA A 96 5.57 -3.43 0.86
C ALA A 96 5.05 -4.01 -0.47
N LYS A 97 5.96 -4.30 -1.41
CA LYS A 97 5.62 -4.92 -2.69
C LYS A 97 5.05 -6.34 -2.51
N VAL A 98 5.71 -7.20 -1.74
CA VAL A 98 5.22 -8.56 -1.50
C VAL A 98 3.85 -8.54 -0.83
N LEU A 99 3.65 -7.63 0.14
CA LEU A 99 2.33 -7.47 0.77
C LEU A 99 1.28 -7.02 -0.25
N TRP A 100 1.59 -6.00 -1.05
CA TRP A 100 0.68 -5.47 -2.06
C TRP A 100 0.25 -6.53 -3.07
N ASP A 101 1.21 -7.26 -3.64
CA ASP A 101 0.97 -8.31 -4.63
C ASP A 101 0.16 -9.47 -4.01
N THR A 102 0.43 -9.82 -2.74
CA THR A 102 -0.33 -10.84 -1.99
C THR A 102 -1.79 -10.45 -1.81
N LEU A 103 -2.04 -9.19 -1.44
CA LEU A 103 -3.41 -8.68 -1.28
C LEU A 103 -4.15 -8.62 -2.61
N GLU A 104 -3.48 -8.18 -3.69
CA GLU A 104 -4.05 -8.19 -5.04
C GLU A 104 -4.45 -9.60 -5.46
N ALA A 105 -3.55 -10.57 -5.32
CA ALA A 105 -3.81 -11.95 -5.71
C ALA A 105 -5.01 -12.55 -4.96
N LYS A 106 -5.13 -12.26 -3.66
CA LYS A 106 -6.21 -12.81 -2.82
C LYS A 106 -7.55 -12.12 -3.06
N TYR A 107 -7.58 -10.79 -3.01
CA TYR A 107 -8.84 -10.06 -2.90
C TYR A 107 -9.36 -9.49 -4.22
N MET A 108 -8.54 -9.36 -5.27
CA MET A 108 -9.05 -8.87 -6.57
C MET A 108 -10.06 -9.81 -7.23
N ALA A 109 -9.86 -11.11 -7.07
CA ALA A 109 -10.75 -12.13 -7.60
C ALA A 109 -12.07 -12.19 -6.81
N GLU A 110 -12.00 -12.15 -5.48
CA GLU A 110 -13.15 -12.17 -4.56
C GLU A 110 -14.06 -10.95 -4.76
N ASP A 111 -13.49 -9.74 -4.86
CA ASP A 111 -14.23 -8.49 -5.13
C ASP A 111 -15.04 -8.55 -6.42
N SER A 112 -14.52 -9.24 -7.44
CA SER A 112 -15.19 -9.38 -8.73
C SER A 112 -16.37 -10.36 -8.68
N SER A 113 -16.26 -11.40 -7.86
CA SER A 113 -17.29 -12.42 -7.69
C SER A 113 -18.46 -11.89 -6.86
N SER A 114 -18.18 -11.17 -5.77
CA SER A 114 -19.20 -10.57 -4.91
C SER A 114 -20.05 -9.52 -5.65
N LYS A 115 -19.44 -8.72 -6.53
CA LYS A 115 -20.17 -7.75 -7.37
C LYS A 115 -21.08 -8.41 -8.39
N LYS A 116 -20.61 -9.46 -9.08
CA LYS A 116 -21.43 -10.22 -10.03
C LYS A 116 -22.65 -10.84 -9.35
N PHE A 117 -22.51 -11.30 -8.11
CA PHE A 117 -23.64 -11.82 -7.35
C PHE A 117 -24.70 -10.75 -7.05
N LEU A 118 -24.27 -9.55 -6.62
CA LEU A 118 -25.17 -8.42 -6.38
C LEU A 118 -25.82 -7.91 -7.67
N ASP A 119 -25.07 -7.81 -8.76
CA ASP A 119 -25.58 -7.40 -10.07
C ASP A 119 -26.63 -8.41 -10.57
N ASN A 120 -26.38 -9.70 -10.41
CA ASN A 120 -27.35 -10.75 -10.76
C ASN A 120 -28.61 -10.68 -9.87
N LEU A 121 -28.47 -10.43 -8.57
CA LEU A 121 -29.61 -10.28 -7.68
C LEU A 121 -30.46 -9.05 -8.02
N LEU A 122 -29.83 -7.91 -8.32
CA LEU A 122 -30.53 -6.68 -8.73
C LEU A 122 -31.26 -6.83 -10.06
N ASN A 123 -30.71 -7.62 -10.99
CA ASN A 123 -31.35 -7.93 -12.27
C ASN A 123 -32.53 -8.92 -12.16
N MET A 124 -32.79 -9.47 -10.96
CA MET A 124 -33.87 -10.41 -10.68
C MET A 124 -35.06 -9.79 -9.92
N ILE A 125 -35.02 -8.48 -9.61
CA ILE A 125 -36.09 -7.73 -8.93
C ILE A 125 -36.71 -6.74 -9.91
#